data_AF-A0A2E8PN92-F1
#
_entry.id   AF-A0A2E8PN92-F1
#
_cell.length_a   1.000
_cell.length_b   1.000
_cell.length_c   1.000
_cell.angle_alpha   90.00
_cell.angle_beta   90.00
_cell.angle_gamma   90.00
#
_symmetry.space_group_name_H-M   'P 1'
#
loop_
_entity.id
_entity.type
_entity.pdbx_description
1 polymer ?
#
loop_
_entity_poly.entity_id
_entity_poly.type
_entity_poly.pdbx_seq_one_letter_code
_entity_poly.pdbx_strand_id
1 'polypeptide(L)'
;MEYTISVSDEGTTILTGQPETVELAERTIREFKTFFNHPGLRNPEIRFSLPDGTEYTVRPRLVSNGWQAKQKRKEWTLGINLFRVKNRSGRYALTVWIEPLTVAV
;
A
#
# COMPACT_ATOMS: atom_id res chain seq x y z
N MET A 1 8.17 -17.41 2.63
CA MET A 1 8.39 -16.05 2.13
C MET A 1 7.27 -15.17 2.66
N GLU A 2 7.58 -13.94 3.07
CA GLU A 2 6.65 -13.03 3.73
C GLU A 2 6.11 -12.00 2.74
N TYR A 3 4.96 -11.41 3.06
CA TYR A 3 4.46 -10.27 2.29
C TYR A 3 5.44 -9.10 2.42
N THR A 4 5.73 -8.40 1.32
CA THR A 4 6.56 -7.19 1.33
C THR A 4 5.88 -6.09 0.55
N ILE A 5 6.00 -4.85 1.02
CA ILE A 5 5.56 -3.65 0.33
C ILE A 5 6.77 -2.76 0.08
N SER A 6 6.84 -2.18 -1.12
CA SER A 6 7.74 -1.07 -1.41
C SER A 6 7.00 0.09 -2.03
N VAL A 7 7.44 1.29 -1.72
CA VAL A 7 6.94 2.54 -2.28
C VAL A 7 8.08 3.18 -3.04
N SER A 8 7.84 3.52 -4.29
CA SER A 8 8.74 4.31 -5.11
C SER A 8 8.07 5.60 -5.57
N ASP A 9 8.88 6.58 -5.95
CA ASP A 9 8.46 7.80 -6.65
C ASP A 9 9.47 8.05 -7.76
N GLU A 10 8.99 8.31 -8.98
CA GLU A 10 9.85 8.55 -10.15
C GLU A 10 10.93 7.46 -10.33
N GLY A 11 10.57 6.20 -10.06
CA GLY A 11 11.46 5.04 -10.18
C GLY A 11 12.45 4.82 -9.02
N THR A 12 12.47 5.69 -8.00
CA THR A 12 13.34 5.54 -6.82
C THR A 12 12.57 4.97 -5.64
N THR A 13 13.06 3.89 -5.03
CA THR A 13 12.46 3.33 -3.80
C THR A 13 12.67 4.28 -2.63
N ILE A 14 11.57 4.68 -1.99
CA ILE A 14 11.55 5.57 -0.82
C ILE A 14 11.41 4.78 0.47
N LEU A 15 10.65 3.69 0.43
CA LEU A 15 10.26 2.94 1.61
C LEU A 15 10.08 1.47 1.25
N THR A 16 10.49 0.61 2.15
CA THR A 16 10.13 -0.81 2.17
C THR A 16 9.56 -1.15 3.54
N GLY A 17 8.69 -2.17 3.58
CA GLY A 17 8.11 -2.62 4.83
C GLY A 17 7.39 -3.95 4.69
N GLN A 18 7.10 -4.55 5.83
CA GLN A 18 6.33 -5.78 5.92
C GLN A 18 4.96 -5.45 6.50
N PRO A 19 3.86 -5.84 5.84
CA PRO A 19 2.54 -5.68 6.41
C PRO A 19 2.34 -6.67 7.57
N GLU A 20 1.67 -6.20 8.60
CA GLU A 20 1.27 -7.00 9.76
C GLU A 20 -0.06 -7.69 9.49
N THR A 21 -0.32 -8.76 10.24
CA THR A 21 -1.61 -9.45 10.19
C THR A 21 -2.61 -8.74 11.08
N VAL A 22 -3.78 -8.41 10.54
CA VAL A 22 -4.88 -7.85 11.31
C VAL A 22 -6.09 -8.75 11.12
N GLU A 23 -6.57 -9.33 12.22
CA GLU A 23 -7.80 -10.09 12.27
C GLU A 23 -8.97 -9.12 12.50
N LEU A 24 -9.86 -9.01 11.52
CA LEU A 24 -11.15 -8.36 11.65
C LEU A 24 -12.20 -9.47 11.74
N ALA A 25 -13.29 -9.26 12.49
CA ALA A 25 -14.24 -10.30 12.90
C ALA A 25 -14.50 -11.47 11.91
N GLU A 26 -14.63 -11.18 10.62
CA GLU A 26 -14.91 -12.17 9.57
C GLU A 26 -13.81 -12.27 8.48
N ARG A 27 -12.68 -11.56 8.65
CA ARG A 27 -11.68 -11.33 7.59
C ARG A 27 -10.28 -11.15 8.16
N THR A 28 -9.33 -11.87 7.61
CA THR A 28 -7.90 -11.59 7.82
C THR A 28 -7.42 -10.60 6.77
N ILE A 29 -6.82 -9.48 7.19
CA ILE A 29 -6.15 -8.55 6.28
C ILE A 29 -4.66 -8.47 6.62
N ARG A 30 -3.83 -8.15 5.62
CA ARG A 30 -2.44 -7.73 5.79
C ARG A 30 -2.40 -6.22 5.68
N GLU A 31 -1.91 -5.53 6.70
CA GLU A 31 -1.93 -4.06 6.76
C GLU A 31 -0.53 -3.50 7.01
N PHE A 32 -0.16 -2.47 6.25
CA PHE A 32 1.06 -1.70 6.46
C PHE A 32 0.71 -0.23 6.64
N LYS A 33 1.00 0.29 7.82
CA LYS A 33 0.77 1.69 8.21
C LYS A 33 2.09 2.33 8.59
N THR A 34 2.37 3.49 8.01
CA THR A 34 3.57 4.23 8.40
C THR A 34 3.45 5.73 8.13
N PHE A 35 4.39 6.48 8.68
CA PHE A 35 4.68 7.83 8.26
C PHE A 35 6.11 7.90 7.74
N PHE A 36 6.31 8.66 6.66
CA PHE A 36 7.65 8.91 6.13
C PHE A 36 7.77 10.35 5.63
N ASN A 37 9.01 10.81 5.46
CA ASN A 37 9.31 12.12 4.91
C ASN A 37 9.75 11.99 3.45
N HIS A 38 9.21 12.83 2.58
CA HIS A 38 9.61 12.98 1.19
C HIS A 38 9.39 14.44 0.75
N PRO A 39 10.29 15.07 -0.02
CA PRO A 39 10.18 16.49 -0.39
C PRO A 39 8.91 16.81 -1.22
N GLY A 40 8.34 15.81 -1.89
CA GLY A 40 7.12 15.93 -2.69
C GLY A 40 6.96 14.69 -3.54
N LEU A 41 5.83 14.00 -3.46
CA LEU A 41 5.56 12.85 -4.34
C LEU A 41 5.03 13.37 -5.68
N ARG A 42 5.49 12.78 -6.79
CA ARG A 42 5.08 13.15 -8.15
C ARG A 42 4.32 12.04 -8.84
N ASN A 43 4.89 10.85 -8.85
CA ASN A 43 4.35 9.65 -9.46
C ASN A 43 4.65 8.44 -8.55
N PRO A 44 3.98 8.35 -7.39
CA PRO A 44 4.22 7.25 -6.48
C PRO A 44 3.74 5.94 -7.09
N GLU A 45 4.48 4.87 -6.87
CA GLU A 45 4.07 3.50 -7.16
C GLU A 45 4.20 2.66 -5.90
N ILE A 46 3.24 1.76 -5.68
CA ILE A 46 3.28 0.80 -4.59
C ILE A 46 3.44 -0.57 -5.21
N ARG A 47 4.56 -1.23 -4.91
CA ARG A 47 4.76 -2.63 -5.25
C ARG A 47 4.44 -3.48 -4.03
N PHE A 48 3.78 -4.59 -4.26
CA PHE A 48 3.61 -5.63 -3.24
C PHE A 48 4.04 -6.98 -3.79
N SER A 49 4.78 -7.72 -2.97
CA SER A 49 5.28 -9.05 -3.27
C SER A 49 4.59 -10.04 -2.32
N LEU A 50 3.96 -11.05 -2.90
CA LEU A 50 3.25 -12.11 -2.19
C LEU A 50 4.21 -13.22 -1.71
N PRO A 51 3.80 -14.06 -0.74
CA PRO A 51 4.57 -15.20 -0.26
C PRO A 51 4.97 -16.22 -1.34
N ASP A 52 4.26 -16.29 -2.45
CA ASP A 52 4.57 -17.18 -3.57
C ASP A 52 5.57 -16.56 -4.56
N GLY A 53 6.05 -15.34 -4.29
CA GLY A 53 6.97 -14.58 -5.15
C GLY A 53 6.27 -13.73 -6.20
N THR A 54 4.93 -13.76 -6.30
CA THR A 54 4.19 -12.94 -7.25
C THR A 54 4.31 -11.47 -6.87
N GLU A 55 4.68 -10.62 -7.84
CA GLU A 55 4.75 -9.18 -7.67
C GLU A 55 3.65 -8.45 -8.43
N TYR A 56 3.19 -7.36 -7.84
CA TYR A 56 2.22 -6.49 -8.46
C TYR A 56 2.57 -5.03 -8.17
N THR A 57 2.39 -4.19 -9.19
CA THR A 57 2.58 -2.74 -9.09
C THR A 57 1.23 -2.05 -9.20
N VAL A 58 0.96 -1.15 -8.25
CA VAL A 58 -0.25 -0.34 -8.20
C VAL A 58 0.13 1.12 -8.25
N ARG A 59 -0.45 1.85 -9.20
CA ARG A 59 -0.30 3.30 -9.35
C ARG A 59 -1.53 4.00 -8.76
N PRO A 60 -1.44 4.59 -7.56
CA PRO A 60 -2.54 5.32 -6.97
C PRO A 60 -2.78 6.63 -7.72
N ARG A 61 -4.04 7.04 -7.81
CA ARG A 61 -4.45 8.26 -8.48
C ARG A 61 -4.35 9.43 -7.52
N LEU A 62 -3.87 10.56 -8.02
CA LEU A 62 -3.90 11.82 -7.27
C LEU A 62 -5.36 12.23 -7.02
N VAL A 63 -5.67 12.52 -5.76
CA VAL A 63 -6.94 13.05 -5.24
C VAL A 63 -6.66 14.33 -4.44
N SER A 64 -7.70 15.02 -3.98
CA SER A 64 -7.60 16.36 -3.38
C SER A 64 -6.56 16.51 -2.24
N ASN A 65 -6.29 15.45 -1.47
CA ASN A 65 -5.38 15.49 -0.32
C ASN A 65 -4.22 14.49 -0.39
N GLY A 66 -3.97 13.84 -1.53
CA GLY A 66 -2.94 12.82 -1.66
C GLY A 66 -3.20 11.84 -2.80
N TRP A 67 -2.89 10.56 -2.61
CA TRP A 67 -3.05 9.51 -3.60
C TRP A 67 -3.86 8.35 -3.02
N GLN A 68 -4.75 7.80 -3.84
CA GLN A 68 -5.55 6.64 -3.46
C GLN A 68 -5.60 5.61 -4.58
N ALA A 69 -5.65 4.34 -4.21
CA ALA A 69 -5.99 3.27 -5.13
C ALA A 69 -6.86 2.23 -4.41
N LYS A 70 -7.73 1.59 -5.20
CA LYS A 70 -8.41 0.36 -4.83
C LYS A 70 -8.34 -0.58 -6.00
N GLN A 71 -7.84 -1.79 -5.78
CA GLN A 71 -7.70 -2.80 -6.82
C GLN A 71 -8.29 -4.11 -6.33
N LYS A 72 -9.16 -4.70 -7.14
CA LYS A 72 -9.75 -6.01 -6.88
C LYS A 72 -9.27 -7.00 -7.94
N ARG A 73 -8.80 -8.16 -7.49
CA ARG A 73 -8.49 -9.33 -8.32
C ARG A 73 -9.35 -10.51 -7.87
N LYS A 74 -9.20 -11.64 -8.55
CA LYS A 74 -9.91 -12.88 -8.21
C LYS A 74 -9.58 -13.36 -6.78
N GLU A 75 -8.32 -13.22 -6.39
CA GLU A 75 -7.77 -13.83 -5.16
C GLU A 75 -7.56 -12.81 -4.03
N TRP A 76 -7.68 -11.51 -4.29
CA TRP A 76 -7.43 -10.49 -3.28
C TRP A 76 -8.07 -9.14 -3.65
N THR A 77 -8.28 -8.31 -2.63
CA THR A 77 -8.57 -6.88 -2.75
C THR A 77 -7.47 -6.10 -2.05
N LEU A 78 -6.99 -5.03 -2.66
CA LEU A 78 -6.03 -4.11 -2.05
C LEU A 78 -6.57 -2.69 -2.07
N GLY A 79 -6.23 -1.93 -1.02
CA GLY A 79 -6.41 -0.49 -1.00
C GLY A 79 -5.15 0.23 -0.52
N ILE A 80 -5.01 1.46 -1.01
CA ILE A 80 -3.90 2.36 -0.72
C ILE A 80 -4.47 3.73 -0.40
N ASN A 81 -4.04 4.29 0.72
CA ASN A 81 -4.29 5.65 1.14
C ASN A 81 -2.94 6.31 1.47
N LEU A 82 -2.58 7.33 0.69
CA LEU A 82 -1.32 8.04 0.85
C LEU A 82 -1.59 9.54 0.91
N PHE A 83 -1.57 10.14 2.10
CA PHE A 83 -1.96 11.54 2.28
C PHE A 83 -0.83 12.39 2.83
N ARG A 84 -0.78 13.65 2.40
CA ARG A 84 0.13 14.63 3.00
C ARG A 84 -0.41 15.03 4.38
N VAL A 85 0.46 15.06 5.38
CA VAL A 85 0.10 15.51 6.73
C VAL A 85 0.04 17.04 6.75
N LYS A 86 -1.17 17.60 6.95
CA LYS A 86 -1.47 19.05 6.81
C LYS A 86 -0.50 19.97 7.57
N ASN A 87 -0.04 19.55 8.75
CA ASN A 87 0.77 20.39 9.65
C ASN A 87 2.26 19.98 9.72
N ARG A 88 2.73 19.11 8.82
CA ARG A 88 4.14 18.69 8.78
C ARG A 88 4.62 18.64 7.34
N SER A 89 5.35 19.68 6.94
CA SER A 89 5.88 19.77 5.57
C SER A 89 6.72 18.53 5.23
N GLY A 90 6.51 17.99 4.03
CA GLY A 90 7.19 16.79 3.56
C GLY A 90 6.79 15.49 4.24
N ARG A 91 5.86 15.46 5.20
CA ARG A 91 5.45 14.21 5.85
C ARG A 91 4.20 13.62 5.19
N TYR A 92 4.24 12.31 4.98
CA TYR A 92 3.13 11.53 4.43
C TYR A 92 2.66 10.48 5.43
N ALA A 93 1.36 10.20 5.41
CA ALA A 93 0.74 9.07 6.06
C ALA A 93 0.39 8.05 4.99
N LEU A 94 0.87 6.82 5.14
CA LEU A 94 0.57 5.71 4.25
C LEU A 94 -0.21 4.63 5.00
N THR A 95 -1.24 4.12 4.34
CA THR A 95 -1.92 2.88 4.72
C THR A 95 -2.11 2.05 3.47
N VAL A 96 -1.59 0.83 3.50
CA VAL A 96 -1.83 -0.20 2.49
C VAL A 96 -2.49 -1.37 3.19
N TRP A 97 -3.56 -1.89 2.64
CA TRP A 97 -4.17 -3.13 3.13
C TRP A 97 -4.43 -4.09 1.99
N ILE A 98 -4.22 -5.38 2.27
CA ILE A 98 -4.46 -6.49 1.37
C ILE A 98 -5.42 -7.44 2.08
N GLU A 99 -6.55 -7.70 1.46
CA GLU A 99 -7.56 -8.65 1.89
C GLU A 99 -7.52 -9.84 0.92
N PRO A 100 -6.92 -10.98 1.30
CA PRO A 100 -7.06 -12.22 0.54
C PRO A 100 -8.54 -12.58 0.43
N LEU A 101 -9.03 -12.79 -0.78
CA LEU A 101 -10.37 -13.29 -1.02
C LEU A 101 -10.28 -14.81 -0.99
N THR A 102 -10.85 -15.43 0.04
CA THR A 102 -11.03 -16.88 0.06
C THR A 102 -11.79 -17.26 -1.21
N VAL A 103 -11.14 -17.99 -2.11
CA VAL A 103 -11.85 -18.55 -3.27
C VAL A 103 -12.80 -19.57 -2.68
N ALA A 104 -14.11 -19.36 -2.83
CA ALA A 104 -15.07 -20.43 -2.57
C ALA A 104 -14.68 -21.59 -3.48
N VAL A 105 -14.19 -22.68 -2.86
CA VAL A 105 -13.88 -23.94 -3.54
C VAL A 105 -15.18 -24.60 -3.96
#